data_AF-A0A9E1J6D6-F1
#
_entry.id   AF-A0A9E1J6D6-F1
#
_cell.length_a   1.000
_cell.length_b   1.000
_cell.length_c   1.000
_cell.angle_alpha   90.00
_cell.angle_beta   90.00
_cell.angle_gamma   90.00
#
_symmetry.space_group_name_H-M   'P 1'
#
loop_
_entity.id
_entity.type
_entity.pdbx_description
1 polymer ?
#
loop_
_entity_poly.entity_id
_entity_poly.type
_entity_poly.pdbx_seq_one_letter_code
_entity_poly.pdbx_strand_id
1 'polypeptide(L)'
;MENNSHWVGTWASSPAPSDNGVGFSNVTLRMNPRVSIGGDTIRVRLSNACGSGNLEIGSAYVGIRDTGSAIVPGSARKLTFGGEPSATVAAGSLLISDAVELDVEPLADLAVSFYLPGAVPADFQINGRYARQINYISPVGDFTDTVEMPVGTITDEWYFISGIDVLAAPETGGVVALGDSLTDGNISTHDTFNRWPDQLARRLAARQGGRPL
;
A
#
# COMPACT_ATOMS: atom_id res chain seq x y z
N MET A 1 -14.02 -25.87 -15.98
CA MET A 1 -12.72 -25.31 -16.37
C MET A 1 -12.11 -24.77 -15.08
N GLU A 2 -11.02 -25.36 -14.62
CA GLU A 2 -10.44 -25.02 -13.32
C GLU A 2 -9.95 -23.57 -13.34
N ASN A 3 -10.57 -22.76 -12.49
CA ASN A 3 -10.26 -21.36 -12.29
C ASN A 3 -8.99 -21.26 -11.42
N ASN A 4 -7.86 -21.70 -11.96
CA ASN A 4 -6.62 -21.90 -11.20
C ASN A 4 -5.84 -20.59 -11.03
N SER A 5 -6.51 -19.54 -10.54
CA SER A 5 -5.88 -18.25 -10.23
C SER A 5 -5.10 -18.33 -8.92
N HIS A 6 -4.07 -17.50 -8.79
CA HIS A 6 -3.25 -17.41 -7.58
C HIS A 6 -2.87 -15.97 -7.27
N TRP A 7 -2.52 -15.71 -6.02
CA TRP A 7 -2.10 -14.38 -5.58
C TRP A 7 -0.65 -14.12 -5.97
N VAL A 8 -0.41 -13.01 -6.66
CA VAL A 8 0.91 -12.52 -7.01
C VAL A 8 1.11 -11.14 -6.37
N GLY A 9 2.24 -10.96 -5.67
CA GLY A 9 2.60 -9.66 -5.13
C GLY A 9 2.92 -8.68 -6.25
N THR A 10 2.14 -7.62 -6.37
CA THR A 10 2.34 -6.58 -7.38
C THR A 10 3.06 -5.34 -6.84
N TRP A 11 3.13 -5.19 -5.53
CA TRP A 11 3.84 -4.11 -4.87
C TRP A 11 4.19 -4.55 -3.45
N ALA A 12 5.34 -4.09 -2.95
CA ALA A 12 5.76 -4.27 -1.57
C ALA A 12 6.70 -3.14 -1.13
N SER A 13 6.75 -2.89 0.17
CA SER A 13 7.74 -1.99 0.79
C SER A 13 8.75 -2.78 1.62
N SER A 14 9.99 -2.31 1.64
CA SER A 14 11.06 -2.87 2.49
C SER A 14 10.73 -2.71 3.98
N PRO A 15 10.71 -3.80 4.78
CA PRO A 15 10.54 -3.72 6.23
C PRO A 15 11.74 -3.02 6.87
N ALA A 16 11.50 -1.93 7.60
CA ALA A 16 12.55 -1.12 8.17
C ALA A 16 12.04 -0.30 9.38
N PRO A 17 12.42 -0.66 10.63
CA PRO A 17 11.95 0.00 11.85
C PRO A 17 12.52 1.40 11.96
N SER A 18 11.67 2.44 12.17
CA SER A 18 12.10 3.85 12.24
C SER A 18 12.64 4.26 13.61
N ASP A 19 13.78 4.93 13.62
CA ASP A 19 14.35 5.57 14.82
C ASP A 19 13.65 6.90 15.16
N ASN A 20 12.93 7.49 14.18
CA ASN A 20 12.15 8.71 14.35
C ASN A 20 10.66 8.38 14.39
N GLY A 21 10.10 8.54 15.58
CA GLY A 21 8.71 8.26 15.88
C GLY A 21 7.74 9.34 15.44
N VAL A 22 6.63 8.96 14.82
CA VAL A 22 5.46 9.84 14.61
C VAL A 22 4.29 9.23 15.36
N GLY A 23 3.77 9.96 16.35
CA GLY A 23 2.57 9.54 17.06
C GLY A 23 1.32 9.84 16.26
N PHE A 24 0.35 8.94 16.32
CA PHE A 24 -0.96 9.10 15.69
C PHE A 24 -2.04 9.05 16.75
N SER A 25 -3.13 9.79 16.54
CA SER A 25 -4.33 9.62 17.35
C SER A 25 -5.51 10.16 16.56
N ASN A 26 -6.48 9.29 16.26
CA ASN A 26 -7.69 9.63 15.53
C ASN A 26 -7.38 10.31 14.19
N VAL A 27 -6.61 9.65 13.33
CA VAL A 27 -6.22 10.16 12.00
C VAL A 27 -6.31 9.08 10.94
N THR A 28 -6.48 9.52 9.70
CA THR A 28 -6.41 8.68 8.50
C THR A 28 -5.05 8.84 7.83
N LEU A 29 -4.45 7.70 7.46
CA LEU A 29 -3.25 7.63 6.66
C LEU A 29 -3.65 7.24 5.23
N ARG A 30 -3.19 7.99 4.21
CA ARG A 30 -3.37 7.66 2.78
C ARG A 30 -2.02 7.49 2.09
N MET A 31 -1.72 6.24 1.74
CA MET A 31 -0.46 5.82 1.11
C MET A 31 -0.68 5.56 -0.38
N ASN A 32 0.25 5.99 -1.22
CA ASN A 32 0.10 6.01 -2.67
C ASN A 32 1.05 5.05 -3.40
N PRO A 33 0.89 3.71 -3.27
CA PRO A 33 1.73 2.75 -3.98
C PRO A 33 1.41 2.67 -5.47
N ARG A 34 2.42 2.33 -6.28
CA ARG A 34 2.25 1.98 -7.70
C ARG A 34 2.38 0.48 -7.90
N VAL A 35 1.38 -0.14 -8.50
CA VAL A 35 1.43 -1.59 -8.82
C VAL A 35 2.32 -1.85 -10.03
N SER A 36 3.02 -2.98 -10.08
CA SER A 36 3.71 -3.42 -11.31
C SER A 36 2.83 -4.21 -12.27
N ILE A 37 1.89 -4.99 -11.74
CA ILE A 37 1.01 -5.96 -12.41
C ILE A 37 -0.43 -5.48 -12.22
N GLY A 38 -1.22 -5.53 -13.28
CA GLY A 38 -2.65 -5.23 -13.24
C GLY A 38 -3.50 -6.45 -12.91
N GLY A 39 -4.78 -6.24 -12.64
CA GLY A 39 -5.77 -7.29 -12.37
C GLY A 39 -7.13 -6.69 -12.00
N ASP A 40 -8.15 -7.55 -11.88
CA ASP A 40 -9.51 -7.15 -11.52
C ASP A 40 -9.82 -7.34 -10.03
N THR A 41 -8.94 -8.03 -9.30
CA THR A 41 -9.14 -8.41 -7.91
C THR A 41 -7.85 -8.24 -7.14
N ILE A 42 -7.89 -7.46 -6.06
CA ILE A 42 -6.72 -7.17 -5.23
C ILE A 42 -6.95 -7.47 -3.75
N ARG A 43 -5.87 -7.54 -3.00
CA ARG A 43 -5.88 -7.49 -1.53
C ARG A 43 -4.68 -6.71 -1.01
N VAL A 44 -4.84 -6.11 0.16
CA VAL A 44 -3.83 -5.25 0.79
C VAL A 44 -3.21 -5.94 2.00
N ARG A 45 -1.91 -5.75 2.20
CA ARG A 45 -1.14 -6.25 3.33
C ARG A 45 -0.73 -5.10 4.23
N LEU A 46 -1.11 -5.18 5.50
CA LEU A 46 -0.73 -4.25 6.57
C LEU A 46 0.16 -4.99 7.57
N SER A 47 1.29 -4.39 7.96
CA SER A 47 2.30 -5.00 8.82
C SER A 47 2.49 -4.19 10.10
N ASN A 48 2.43 -4.91 11.22
CA ASN A 48 2.86 -4.46 12.54
C ASN A 48 4.08 -5.30 13.00
N ALA A 49 4.93 -5.73 12.05
CA ALA A 49 6.07 -6.59 12.35
C ALA A 49 7.10 -5.94 13.28
N CYS A 50 7.24 -4.61 13.22
CA CYS A 50 8.20 -3.87 14.03
C CYS A 50 7.61 -3.33 15.34
N GLY A 51 6.29 -3.21 15.46
CA GLY A 51 5.64 -2.56 16.59
C GLY A 51 5.65 -3.40 17.88
N SER A 52 5.56 -2.69 19.00
CA SER A 52 5.63 -3.26 20.36
C SER A 52 4.27 -3.50 21.01
N GLY A 53 3.18 -3.15 20.32
CA GLY A 53 1.81 -3.29 20.82
C GLY A 53 0.82 -3.53 19.69
N ASN A 54 -0.46 -3.65 20.04
CA ASN A 54 -1.53 -3.82 19.06
C ASN A 54 -1.75 -2.55 18.24
N LEU A 55 -1.89 -2.71 16.92
CA LEU A 55 -2.28 -1.65 16.00
C LEU A 55 -3.76 -1.82 15.65
N GLU A 56 -4.57 -0.83 16.01
CA GLU A 56 -6.00 -0.82 15.69
C GLU A 56 -6.26 -0.14 14.34
N ILE A 57 -6.98 -0.83 13.45
CA ILE A 57 -7.46 -0.33 12.17
C ILE A 57 -8.98 -0.16 12.28
N GLY A 58 -9.45 1.08 12.30
CA GLY A 58 -10.89 1.39 12.45
C GLY A 58 -11.68 1.23 11.15
N SER A 59 -11.08 1.66 10.04
CA SER A 59 -11.64 1.50 8.69
C SER A 59 -10.49 1.53 7.68
N ALA A 60 -10.67 0.90 6.52
CA ALA A 60 -9.68 0.90 5.45
C ALA A 60 -10.33 0.84 4.07
N TYR A 61 -9.72 1.52 3.10
CA TYR A 61 -10.19 1.61 1.72
C TYR A 61 -9.00 1.60 0.75
N VAL A 62 -9.24 1.14 -0.47
CA VAL A 62 -8.33 1.30 -1.61
C VAL A 62 -9.09 1.93 -2.77
N GLY A 63 -8.42 2.76 -3.56
CA GLY A 63 -8.96 3.30 -4.81
C GLY A 63 -7.85 3.57 -5.82
N ILE A 64 -8.22 3.90 -7.05
CA ILE A 64 -7.27 4.37 -8.06
C ILE A 64 -6.89 5.81 -7.72
N ARG A 65 -5.60 6.09 -7.52
CA ARG A 65 -5.11 7.45 -7.27
C ARG A 65 -5.37 8.29 -8.51
N ASP A 66 -5.92 9.48 -8.29
CA ASP A 66 -5.95 10.54 -9.30
C ASP A 66 -4.74 11.45 -9.05
N THR A 67 -4.96 12.65 -8.53
CA THR A 67 -3.92 13.66 -8.32
C THR A 67 -3.87 14.07 -6.86
N GLY A 68 -2.68 14.30 -6.32
CA GLY A 68 -2.53 14.70 -4.92
C GLY A 68 -3.09 13.64 -3.97
N SER A 69 -3.96 14.05 -3.05
CA SER A 69 -4.67 13.16 -2.12
C SER A 69 -5.98 12.60 -2.70
N ALA A 70 -6.31 12.89 -3.96
CA ALA A 70 -7.57 12.46 -4.57
C ALA A 70 -7.49 11.04 -5.17
N ILE A 71 -8.65 10.38 -5.21
CA ILE A 71 -8.89 9.15 -5.98
C ILE A 71 -9.87 9.41 -7.12
N VAL A 72 -9.84 8.55 -8.13
CA VAL A 72 -10.84 8.57 -9.21
C VAL A 72 -12.23 8.31 -8.60
N PRO A 73 -13.24 9.17 -8.83
CA PRO A 73 -14.59 8.95 -8.32
C PRO A 73 -15.16 7.58 -8.71
N GLY A 74 -15.73 6.86 -7.74
CA GLY A 74 -16.27 5.51 -7.94
C GLY A 74 -15.25 4.36 -7.88
N SER A 75 -13.95 4.66 -7.74
CA SER A 75 -12.92 3.63 -7.59
C SER A 75 -12.72 3.12 -6.15
N ALA A 76 -13.29 3.81 -5.15
CA ALA A 76 -13.17 3.41 -3.76
C ALA A 76 -13.75 2.00 -3.52
N ARG A 77 -12.98 1.17 -2.83
CA ARG A 77 -13.37 -0.15 -2.35
C ARG A 77 -13.03 -0.25 -0.87
N LYS A 78 -14.02 -0.59 -0.07
CA LYS A 78 -13.82 -0.87 1.35
C LYS A 78 -13.01 -2.14 1.50
N LEU A 79 -11.99 -2.09 2.35
CA LEU A 79 -11.22 -3.26 2.76
C LEU A 79 -11.85 -3.82 4.03
N THR A 80 -12.05 -5.13 4.05
CA THR A 80 -12.50 -5.90 5.22
C THR A 80 -11.46 -6.92 5.63
N PHE A 81 -11.61 -7.49 6.82
CA PHE A 81 -10.68 -8.47 7.39
C PHE A 81 -11.48 -9.61 8.00
N GLY A 82 -11.62 -10.72 7.27
CA GLY A 82 -12.51 -11.81 7.67
C GLY A 82 -13.99 -11.39 7.68
N GLY A 83 -14.37 -10.48 6.79
CA GLY A 83 -15.71 -9.88 6.68
C GLY A 83 -15.94 -8.66 7.57
N GLU A 84 -15.04 -8.37 8.52
CA GLU A 84 -15.20 -7.24 9.44
C GLU A 84 -14.60 -5.94 8.88
N PRO A 85 -15.21 -4.76 9.15
CA PRO A 85 -14.75 -3.49 8.61
C PRO A 85 -13.53 -2.90 9.34
N SER A 86 -13.16 -3.49 10.48
CA SER A 86 -12.09 -3.06 11.37
C SER A 86 -11.29 -4.28 11.83
N ALA A 87 -10.05 -4.08 12.22
CA ALA A 87 -9.21 -5.17 12.71
C ALA A 87 -8.14 -4.68 13.68
N THR A 88 -7.60 -5.61 14.45
CA THR A 88 -6.41 -5.39 15.28
C THR A 88 -5.26 -6.21 14.73
N VAL A 89 -4.15 -5.55 14.40
CA VAL A 89 -2.89 -6.21 14.04
C VAL A 89 -2.05 -6.35 15.31
N ALA A 90 -1.89 -7.57 15.80
CA ALA A 90 -1.06 -7.83 16.97
C ALA A 90 0.41 -7.42 16.71
N ALA A 91 1.14 -7.13 17.79
CA ALA A 91 2.58 -6.86 17.70
C ALA A 91 3.30 -8.02 16.97
N GLY A 92 4.25 -7.68 16.10
CA GLY A 92 5.01 -8.67 15.33
C GLY A 92 4.23 -9.36 14.21
N SER A 93 2.99 -8.93 13.91
CA SER A 93 2.09 -9.65 13.00
C SER A 93 1.82 -8.92 11.68
N LEU A 94 1.33 -9.68 10.71
CA LEU A 94 0.82 -9.20 9.42
C LEU A 94 -0.70 -9.43 9.35
N LEU A 95 -1.40 -8.47 8.78
CA LEU A 95 -2.81 -8.55 8.42
C LEU A 95 -2.96 -8.46 6.89
N ILE A 96 -3.81 -9.31 6.32
CA ILE A 96 -4.15 -9.30 4.90
C ILE A 96 -5.65 -9.04 4.80
N SER A 97 -6.06 -8.09 3.96
CA SER A 97 -7.48 -7.84 3.71
C SER A 97 -8.13 -9.00 2.97
N ASP A 98 -9.45 -9.07 3.06
CA ASP A 98 -10.25 -9.84 2.11
C ASP A 98 -10.04 -9.28 0.68
N ALA A 99 -10.38 -10.10 -0.31
CA ALA A 99 -10.29 -9.72 -1.72
C ALA A 99 -11.34 -8.65 -2.06
N VAL A 100 -10.97 -7.69 -2.91
CA VAL A 100 -11.88 -6.69 -3.45
C VAL A 100 -11.76 -6.61 -4.96
N GLU A 101 -12.90 -6.50 -5.65
CA GLU A 101 -12.95 -6.27 -7.09
C GLU A 101 -12.63 -4.81 -7.40
N LEU A 102 -11.51 -4.58 -8.06
CA LEU A 102 -11.04 -3.29 -8.54
C LEU A 102 -10.20 -3.52 -9.80
N ASP A 103 -10.65 -3.00 -10.93
CA ASP A 103 -9.88 -3.02 -12.17
C ASP A 103 -8.68 -2.10 -12.05
N VAL A 104 -7.49 -2.69 -12.00
CA VAL A 104 -6.21 -2.01 -11.88
C VAL A 104 -5.39 -2.30 -13.13
N GLU A 105 -5.06 -1.27 -13.89
CA GLU A 105 -4.14 -1.38 -15.02
C GLU A 105 -2.70 -1.61 -14.53
N PRO A 106 -1.84 -2.30 -15.30
CA PRO A 106 -0.41 -2.36 -15.01
C PRO A 106 0.18 -0.96 -14.86
N LEU A 107 1.03 -0.76 -13.85
CA LEU A 107 1.65 0.53 -13.52
C LEU A 107 0.69 1.61 -12.99
N ALA A 108 -0.55 1.26 -12.62
CA ALA A 108 -1.48 2.19 -12.00
C ALA A 108 -1.01 2.61 -10.60
N ASP A 109 -1.29 3.86 -10.25
CA ASP A 109 -1.15 4.38 -8.90
C ASP A 109 -2.44 4.08 -8.12
N LEU A 110 -2.30 3.51 -6.93
CA LEU A 110 -3.38 3.31 -5.99
C LEU A 110 -3.27 4.30 -4.84
N ALA A 111 -4.38 4.53 -4.13
CA ALA A 111 -4.41 5.18 -2.84
C ALA A 111 -5.03 4.23 -1.83
N VAL A 112 -4.24 3.81 -0.84
CA VAL A 112 -4.68 2.94 0.26
C VAL A 112 -4.82 3.81 1.50
N SER A 113 -6.04 3.92 2.00
CA SER A 113 -6.38 4.68 3.19
C SER A 113 -6.70 3.77 4.36
N PHE A 114 -6.22 4.07 5.55
CA PHE A 114 -6.64 3.39 6.77
C PHE A 114 -6.67 4.34 7.97
N TYR A 115 -7.71 4.21 8.78
CA TYR A 115 -7.99 5.04 9.94
C TYR A 115 -7.46 4.40 11.22
N LEU A 116 -6.75 5.20 12.01
CA LEU A 116 -6.21 4.84 13.31
C LEU A 116 -7.06 5.51 14.39
N PRO A 117 -8.08 4.84 14.96
CA PRO A 117 -8.98 5.43 15.95
C PRO A 117 -8.31 5.66 17.30
N GLY A 118 -7.41 4.76 17.67
CA GLY A 118 -6.66 4.79 18.93
C GLY A 118 -5.40 5.65 18.86
N ALA A 119 -4.81 5.88 20.02
CA ALA A 119 -3.48 6.47 20.11
C ALA A 119 -2.42 5.43 19.70
N VAL A 120 -1.58 5.79 18.73
CA VAL A 120 -0.33 5.11 18.40
C VAL A 120 0.80 5.98 18.95
N PRO A 121 1.53 5.53 19.98
CA PRO A 121 2.63 6.27 20.57
C PRO A 121 3.69 6.67 19.54
N ALA A 122 4.41 7.77 19.79
CA ALA A 122 5.47 8.18 18.88
C ALA A 122 6.57 7.13 18.75
N ASP A 123 6.94 6.43 19.83
CA ASP A 123 7.93 5.36 19.82
C ASP A 123 7.45 4.04 19.17
N PHE A 124 6.21 4.00 18.70
CA PHE A 124 5.68 2.86 17.96
C PHE A 124 6.41 2.70 16.63
N GLN A 125 7.08 1.56 16.48
CA GLN A 125 7.87 1.26 15.30
C GLN A 125 7.01 0.98 14.08
N ILE A 126 7.38 1.56 12.96
CA ILE A 126 6.67 1.43 11.68
C ILE A 126 7.30 0.32 10.82
N ASN A 127 6.55 -0.14 9.80
CA ASN A 127 7.03 -1.17 8.88
C ASN A 127 7.92 -0.61 7.76
N GLY A 128 7.64 0.56 7.20
CA GLY A 128 8.35 1.02 5.99
C GLY A 128 8.64 2.51 5.99
N ARG A 129 9.83 2.85 5.50
CA ARG A 129 10.34 4.22 5.39
C ARG A 129 10.82 4.57 4.00
N TYR A 130 11.00 5.86 3.72
CA TYR A 130 11.53 6.39 2.45
C TYR A 130 10.74 5.91 1.23
N ALA A 131 9.42 6.10 1.25
CA ALA A 131 8.52 5.74 0.18
C ALA A 131 8.93 6.28 -1.19
N ARG A 132 9.54 7.47 -1.24
CA ARG A 132 9.73 8.25 -2.49
C ARG A 132 8.41 8.51 -3.22
N GLN A 133 7.30 8.33 -2.53
CA GLN A 133 5.97 8.69 -2.94
C GLN A 133 5.44 9.71 -1.93
N ILE A 134 4.70 10.69 -2.41
CA ILE A 134 4.01 11.65 -1.54
C ILE A 134 2.79 10.96 -0.95
N ASN A 135 2.80 10.82 0.37
CA ASN A 135 1.75 10.23 1.18
C ASN A 135 1.15 11.28 2.12
N TYR A 136 0.00 10.98 2.72
CA TYR A 136 -0.77 11.97 3.48
C TYR A 136 -1.25 11.44 4.83
N ILE A 137 -1.27 12.36 5.79
CA ILE A 137 -1.90 12.20 7.10
C ILE A 137 -3.02 13.24 7.17
N SER A 138 -4.23 12.81 7.52
CA SER A 138 -5.37 13.71 7.66
C SER A 138 -5.30 14.57 8.93
N PRO A 139 -6.10 15.64 9.04
CA PRO A 139 -6.55 16.16 10.33
C PRO A 139 -7.28 15.08 11.14
N VAL A 140 -7.67 15.41 12.36
CA VAL A 140 -8.40 14.49 13.24
C VAL A 140 -9.70 13.98 12.57
N GLY A 141 -9.85 12.67 12.45
CA GLY A 141 -11.05 12.01 11.93
C GLY A 141 -10.80 10.84 10.97
N ASP A 142 -11.88 10.14 10.66
CA ASP A 142 -11.95 9.12 9.61
C ASP A 142 -12.34 9.77 8.28
N PHE A 143 -11.40 9.75 7.33
CA PHE A 143 -11.56 10.25 5.97
C PHE A 143 -11.25 9.16 4.94
N THR A 144 -11.29 7.89 5.33
CA THR A 144 -10.84 6.77 4.48
C THR A 144 -11.61 6.66 3.17
N ASP A 145 -12.93 6.90 3.19
CA ASP A 145 -13.84 6.83 2.04
C ASP A 145 -14.00 8.18 1.28
N THR A 146 -13.15 9.17 1.59
CA THR A 146 -13.23 10.44 0.87
C THR A 146 -12.57 10.36 -0.50
N VAL A 147 -13.23 10.95 -1.52
CA VAL A 147 -12.65 11.10 -2.85
C VAL A 147 -11.37 11.93 -2.77
N GLU A 148 -11.44 13.11 -2.16
CA GLU A 148 -10.28 13.96 -1.86
C GLU A 148 -10.11 14.04 -0.34
N MET A 149 -9.03 13.43 0.17
CA MET A 149 -8.79 13.42 1.61
C MET A 149 -8.25 14.78 2.06
N PRO A 150 -8.84 15.38 3.12
CA PRO A 150 -8.23 16.53 3.78
C PRO A 150 -6.82 16.19 4.26
N VAL A 151 -5.85 17.05 3.95
CA VAL A 151 -4.44 16.84 4.28
C VAL A 151 -4.04 17.73 5.45
N GLY A 152 -3.63 17.11 6.55
CA GLY A 152 -3.00 17.81 7.68
C GLY A 152 -1.49 17.88 7.50
N THR A 153 -0.88 16.74 7.17
CA THR A 153 0.57 16.60 7.02
C THR A 153 0.91 15.77 5.78
N ILE A 154 1.95 16.18 5.06
CA ILE A 154 2.56 15.40 3.98
C ILE A 154 3.71 14.58 4.57
N THR A 155 3.86 13.35 4.10
CA THR A 155 4.90 12.42 4.53
C THR A 155 5.42 11.63 3.33
N ASP A 156 6.63 11.10 3.43
CA ASP A 156 7.18 10.13 2.49
C ASP A 156 7.51 8.80 3.18
N GLU A 157 6.76 8.43 4.22
CA GLU A 157 6.84 7.14 4.91
C GLU A 157 5.71 6.20 4.46
N TRP A 158 5.88 4.88 4.59
CA TRP A 158 4.82 3.89 4.32
C TRP A 158 3.99 3.55 5.56
N TYR A 159 4.53 3.82 6.75
CA TYR A 159 3.96 3.42 8.03
C TYR A 159 3.67 1.92 8.09
N PHE A 160 2.42 1.50 7.90
CA PHE A 160 1.95 0.15 8.14
C PHE A 160 1.57 -0.62 6.87
N ILE A 161 1.47 0.02 5.70
CA ILE A 161 1.25 -0.75 4.45
C ILE A 161 2.55 -1.48 4.07
N SER A 162 2.44 -2.75 3.70
CA SER A 162 3.61 -3.59 3.39
C SER A 162 3.54 -4.29 2.03
N GLY A 163 2.35 -4.41 1.44
CA GLY A 163 2.21 -5.01 0.13
C GLY A 163 0.80 -4.95 -0.45
N ILE A 164 0.71 -5.19 -1.75
CA ILE A 164 -0.52 -5.39 -2.50
C ILE A 164 -0.34 -6.62 -3.36
N ASP A 165 -1.34 -7.49 -3.37
CA ASP A 165 -1.39 -8.66 -4.24
C ASP A 165 -2.56 -8.54 -5.22
N VAL A 166 -2.36 -9.03 -6.43
CA VAL A 166 -3.40 -9.20 -7.45
C VAL A 166 -3.72 -10.68 -7.61
N LEU A 167 -4.98 -11.02 -7.86
CA LEU A 167 -5.37 -12.38 -8.24
C LEU A 167 -5.08 -12.54 -9.73
N ALA A 168 -4.18 -13.46 -10.08
CA ALA A 168 -3.64 -13.56 -11.43
C ALA A 168 -3.77 -14.97 -12.00
N ALA A 169 -3.72 -15.06 -13.33
CA ALA A 169 -3.69 -16.32 -14.06
C ALA A 169 -2.45 -17.16 -13.67
N PRO A 170 -2.50 -18.49 -13.74
CA PRO A 170 -1.45 -19.39 -13.20
C PRO A 170 -0.05 -19.23 -13.82
N GLU A 171 0.07 -18.64 -15.02
CA GLU A 171 1.37 -18.37 -15.66
C GLU A 171 2.01 -17.03 -15.24
N THR A 172 1.28 -16.22 -14.47
CA THR A 172 1.75 -14.91 -13.99
C THR A 172 2.80 -15.09 -12.91
N GLY A 173 3.88 -14.30 -12.95
CA GLY A 173 4.97 -14.41 -11.97
C GLY A 173 5.40 -13.05 -11.42
N GLY A 174 5.85 -13.02 -10.17
CA GLY A 174 6.44 -11.83 -9.55
C GLY A 174 7.96 -11.79 -9.66
N VAL A 175 8.53 -10.58 -9.67
CA VAL A 175 9.98 -10.35 -9.51
C VAL A 175 10.22 -9.66 -8.17
N VAL A 176 11.09 -10.24 -7.35
CA VAL A 176 11.52 -9.62 -6.08
C VAL A 176 12.91 -9.02 -6.27
N ALA A 177 13.01 -7.71 -6.06
CA ALA A 177 14.27 -6.99 -6.03
C ALA A 177 14.82 -6.95 -4.60
N LEU A 178 16.02 -7.53 -4.39
CA LEU A 178 16.74 -7.48 -3.11
C LEU A 178 18.03 -6.68 -3.30
N GLY A 179 18.27 -5.69 -2.45
CA GLY A 179 19.45 -4.85 -2.52
C GLY A 179 19.52 -3.81 -1.42
N ASP A 180 20.39 -2.83 -1.60
CA ASP A 180 20.58 -1.73 -0.65
C ASP A 180 19.66 -0.52 -0.97
N SER A 181 19.99 0.62 -0.36
CA SER A 181 19.28 1.89 -0.53
C SER A 181 19.09 2.33 -2.00
N LEU A 182 19.93 1.90 -2.94
CA LEU A 182 19.76 2.19 -4.37
C LEU A 182 18.56 1.45 -4.96
N THR A 183 18.26 0.25 -4.47
CA THR A 183 17.07 -0.51 -4.86
C THR A 183 15.81 0.15 -4.35
N ASP A 184 15.86 0.69 -3.14
CA ASP A 184 14.77 1.45 -2.52
C ASP A 184 14.62 2.87 -3.08
N GLY A 185 15.51 3.29 -3.99
CA GLY A 185 15.42 4.59 -4.66
C GLY A 185 15.91 5.76 -3.82
N ASN A 186 16.91 5.55 -2.95
CA ASN A 186 17.49 6.62 -2.14
C ASN A 186 17.90 7.84 -3.00
N ILE A 187 17.50 9.03 -2.55
CA ILE A 187 17.74 10.33 -3.24
C ILE A 187 17.00 10.46 -4.60
N SER A 188 16.15 9.50 -4.97
CA SER A 188 15.27 9.66 -6.15
C SER A 188 14.24 10.76 -5.94
N THR A 189 13.86 11.43 -7.03
CA THR A 189 12.81 12.47 -7.03
C THR A 189 11.46 11.86 -6.68
N HIS A 190 10.76 12.42 -5.68
CA HIS A 190 9.44 11.93 -5.26
C HIS A 190 8.43 11.88 -6.42
N ASP A 191 7.56 10.86 -6.38
CA ASP A 191 6.49 10.61 -7.36
C ASP A 191 6.93 10.41 -8.83
N THR A 192 8.24 10.33 -9.11
CA THR A 192 8.73 10.11 -10.49
C THR A 192 8.89 8.63 -10.86
N PHE A 193 8.92 7.74 -9.86
CA PHE A 193 9.11 6.29 -10.05
C PHE A 193 10.37 5.98 -10.89
N ASN A 194 11.48 6.61 -10.51
CA ASN A 194 12.78 6.53 -11.20
C ASN A 194 13.74 5.51 -10.58
N ARG A 195 13.36 4.80 -9.50
CA ARG A 195 14.17 3.70 -8.97
C ARG A 195 14.23 2.56 -9.98
N TRP A 196 15.34 1.82 -9.99
CA TRP A 196 15.56 0.79 -11.01
C TRP A 196 14.47 -0.30 -11.04
N PRO A 197 13.82 -0.72 -9.91
CA PRO A 197 12.72 -1.68 -9.98
C PRO A 197 11.50 -1.14 -10.73
N ASP A 198 11.18 0.15 -10.58
CA ASP A 198 10.08 0.77 -11.34
C ASP A 198 10.42 0.83 -12.85
N GLN A 199 11.68 1.11 -13.18
CA GLN A 199 12.14 1.10 -14.58
C GLN A 199 12.11 -0.31 -15.18
N LEU A 200 12.43 -1.34 -14.38
CA LEU A 200 12.27 -2.73 -14.79
C LEU A 200 10.79 -3.04 -15.03
N ALA A 201 9.89 -2.67 -14.11
CA ALA A 201 8.45 -2.87 -14.27
C ALA A 201 7.92 -2.21 -15.57
N ARG A 202 8.31 -0.97 -15.86
CA ARG A 202 7.98 -0.28 -17.13
C ARG A 202 8.43 -1.05 -18.36
N ARG A 203 9.66 -1.57 -18.34
CA ARG A 203 10.22 -2.35 -19.46
C ARG A 203 9.50 -3.67 -19.66
N LEU A 204 9.10 -4.33 -18.57
CA LEU A 204 8.36 -5.58 -18.62
C LEU A 204 6.93 -5.38 -19.12
N ALA A 205 6.23 -4.35 -18.64
CA ALA A 205 4.89 -3.98 -19.11
C ALA A 205 4.88 -3.59 -20.60
N ALA A 206 5.95 -2.93 -21.09
CA ALA A 206 6.07 -2.53 -22.49
C ALA A 206 6.53 -3.68 -23.43
N ARG A 207 6.93 -4.85 -22.88
CA ARG A 207 7.48 -5.94 -23.68
C ARG A 207 6.38 -6.64 -24.48
N GLN A 208 6.62 -6.86 -25.77
CA GLN A 208 5.75 -7.69 -26.60
C GLN A 208 6.16 -9.16 -26.47
N GLY A 209 5.47 -9.91 -25.60
CA GLY A 209 5.62 -11.37 -25.45
C GLY A 209 6.31 -11.83 -24.15
N GLY A 210 6.45 -13.15 -24.02
CA GLY A 210 6.91 -13.83 -22.79
C GLY A 210 5.79 -14.07 -21.78
N ARG A 211 6.12 -14.66 -20.62
CA ARG A 211 5.13 -14.85 -19.55
C ARG A 211 4.58 -13.50 -19.08
N PRO A 212 3.26 -13.39 -18.83
CA PRO A 212 2.70 -12.28 -18.07
C PRO A 212 3.46 -12.15 -16.75
N LEU A 213 3.85 -10.94 -16.43
CA LEU A 213 4.37 -10.58 -15.12
C LEU A 213 3.33 -9.72 -14.46
#